data_AF-A0A2G9YQ02-F1
#
_entry.id   AF-A0A2G9YQ02-F1
#
_cell.length_a   1.000
_cell.length_b   1.000
_cell.length_c   1.000
_cell.angle_alpha   90.00
_cell.angle_beta   90.00
_cell.angle_gamma   90.00
#
_symmetry.space_group_name_H-M   'P 1'
#
loop_
_entity.id
_entity.type
_entity.pdbx_description
1 polymer ?
#
loop_
_entity_poly.entity_id
_entity_poly.type
_entity_poly.pdbx_seq_one_letter_code
_entity_poly.pdbx_strand_id
1 'polypeptide(L)'
;PLETIGRRQKAMVSLTGFTLIEILVSALILALVMTGLANIFLAGKRHILHTRSKIQAAELGRLFLAPLQMEVKQSDWNSSTNDYNSPNLLRKGTRTDATQPPIDGIPYTATFATDVPPGFAVTSPMRKVKVTINWTEPSF
;
A
#
# COMPACT_ATOMS: atom_id res chain seq x y z
N PRO A 1 46.73 -35.19 -54.31
CA PRO A 1 47.04 -34.36 -53.12
C PRO A 1 46.14 -33.12 -52.88
N LEU A 2 45.22 -32.74 -53.78
CA LEU A 2 44.38 -31.53 -53.63
C LEU A 2 42.97 -31.78 -53.04
N GLU A 3 42.47 -33.02 -53.00
CA GLU A 3 41.13 -33.33 -52.48
C GLU A 3 40.99 -33.29 -50.95
N THR A 4 42.10 -33.44 -50.22
CA THR A 4 42.11 -33.48 -48.75
C THR A 4 41.97 -32.09 -48.11
N ILE A 5 42.23 -31.01 -48.85
CA ILE A 5 42.17 -29.64 -48.35
C ILE A 5 40.72 -29.13 -48.32
N GLY A 6 39.91 -29.45 -49.33
CA GLY A 6 38.51 -29.01 -49.42
C GLY A 6 37.58 -29.63 -48.36
N ARG A 7 37.88 -30.86 -47.88
CA ARG A 7 37.09 -31.49 -46.80
C ARG A 7 37.32 -30.83 -45.44
N ARG A 8 38.50 -30.26 -45.18
CA ARG A 8 38.81 -29.59 -43.90
C ARG A 8 38.08 -28.25 -43.74
N GLN A 9 37.89 -27.49 -44.81
CA GLN A 9 37.13 -26.24 -44.77
C GLN A 9 35.64 -26.44 -44.45
N LYS A 10 35.00 -27.49 -44.97
CA LYS A 10 33.58 -27.76 -44.69
C LYS A 10 33.32 -28.17 -43.24
N ALA A 11 34.25 -28.87 -42.60
CA ALA A 11 34.15 -29.23 -41.18
C ALA A 11 34.34 -28.01 -40.26
N MET A 12 35.22 -27.08 -40.61
CA MET A 12 35.51 -25.88 -39.82
C MET A 12 34.34 -24.89 -39.79
N VAL A 13 33.55 -24.81 -40.87
CA VAL A 13 32.33 -23.96 -40.95
C VAL A 13 31.16 -24.54 -40.15
N SER A 14 31.07 -25.87 -40.01
CA SER A 14 30.00 -26.55 -39.26
C SER A 14 30.06 -26.27 -37.74
N LEU A 15 31.27 -26.11 -37.18
CA LEU A 15 31.47 -25.84 -35.76
C LEU A 15 31.05 -24.41 -35.35
N THR A 16 31.20 -23.42 -36.24
CA THR A 16 30.81 -22.03 -35.98
C THR A 16 29.30 -21.79 -35.97
N GLY A 17 28.50 -22.61 -36.67
CA GLY A 17 27.03 -22.52 -36.61
C GLY A 17 26.45 -22.97 -35.27
N PHE A 18 27.14 -23.91 -34.60
CA PHE A 18 26.73 -24.46 -33.32
C PHE A 18 26.93 -23.46 -32.16
N THR A 19 27.99 -22.66 -32.21
CA THR A 19 28.26 -21.65 -31.17
C THR A 19 27.34 -20.43 -31.30
N LEU A 20 26.96 -20.05 -32.52
CA LEU A 20 26.06 -18.91 -32.75
C LEU A 20 24.64 -19.21 -32.28
N ILE A 21 24.14 -20.43 -32.52
CA ILE A 21 22.79 -20.82 -32.06
C ILE A 21 22.74 -20.95 -30.54
N GLU A 22 23.81 -21.44 -29.90
CA GLU A 22 23.90 -21.55 -28.45
C GLU A 22 23.91 -20.19 -27.76
N ILE A 23 24.60 -19.20 -28.32
CA ILE A 23 24.55 -17.81 -27.82
C ILE A 23 23.15 -17.22 -28.01
N LEU A 24 22.48 -17.49 -29.13
CA LEU A 24 21.11 -17.02 -29.38
C LEU A 24 20.10 -17.61 -28.38
N VAL A 25 20.17 -18.92 -28.14
CA VAL A 25 19.31 -19.61 -27.17
C VAL A 25 19.60 -19.10 -25.75
N SER A 26 20.87 -18.94 -25.39
CA SER A 26 21.26 -18.37 -24.09
C SER A 26 20.73 -16.94 -23.90
N ALA A 27 20.82 -16.10 -24.94
CA ALA A 27 20.28 -14.74 -24.92
C ALA A 27 18.75 -14.73 -24.80
N LEU A 28 18.05 -15.64 -25.49
CA LEU A 28 16.60 -15.80 -25.40
C LEU A 28 16.17 -16.18 -23.98
N ILE A 29 16.83 -17.18 -23.39
CA ILE A 29 16.56 -17.62 -22.01
C ILE A 29 16.84 -16.46 -21.05
N LEU A 30 17.95 -15.75 -21.20
CA LEU A 30 18.30 -14.61 -20.37
C LEU A 30 17.25 -13.49 -20.46
N ALA A 31 16.78 -13.15 -21.66
CA ALA A 31 15.76 -12.13 -21.86
C ALA A 31 14.43 -12.51 -21.16
N LEU A 32 14.06 -13.79 -21.23
CA LEU A 32 12.84 -14.30 -20.61
C LEU A 32 12.94 -14.26 -19.07
N VAL A 33 14.09 -14.66 -18.53
CA VAL A 33 14.37 -14.56 -17.08
C VAL A 33 14.35 -13.11 -16.61
N MET A 34 15.04 -12.21 -17.31
CA MET A 34 15.08 -10.79 -16.95
C MET A 34 13.69 -10.16 -16.97
N THR A 35 12.85 -10.51 -17.95
CA THR A 35 11.46 -10.05 -18.01
C THR A 35 10.64 -10.57 -16.83
N GLY A 36 10.80 -11.86 -16.48
CA GLY A 36 10.16 -12.44 -15.31
C GLY A 36 10.54 -11.75 -14.00
N LEU A 37 11.84 -11.49 -13.81
CA LEU A 37 12.36 -10.81 -12.63
C LEU A 37 11.88 -9.35 -12.55
N ALA A 38 11.83 -8.64 -13.68
CA ALA A 38 11.31 -7.28 -13.72
C ALA A 38 9.85 -7.23 -13.25
N ASN A 39 9.01 -8.15 -13.72
CA ASN A 39 7.60 -8.22 -13.32
C ASN A 39 7.44 -8.51 -11.81
N ILE A 40 8.25 -9.42 -11.26
CA ILE A 40 8.27 -9.72 -9.82
C ILE A 40 8.69 -8.47 -9.03
N PHE A 41 9.69 -7.73 -9.51
CA PHE A 41 10.16 -6.52 -8.85
C PHE A 41 9.08 -5.42 -8.83
N LEU A 42 8.37 -5.22 -9.95
CA LEU A 42 7.25 -4.28 -10.02
C LEU A 42 6.13 -4.66 -9.04
N ALA A 43 5.74 -5.94 -9.02
CA ALA A 43 4.73 -6.44 -8.09
C ALA A 43 5.18 -6.29 -6.62
N GLY A 44 6.44 -6.61 -6.33
CA GLY A 44 7.04 -6.45 -5.00
C GLY A 44 7.05 -4.98 -4.54
N LYS A 45 7.45 -4.06 -5.42
CA LYS A 45 7.44 -2.61 -5.11
C LYS A 45 6.03 -2.15 -4.74
N ARG A 46 5.01 -2.54 -5.50
CA ARG A 46 3.61 -2.19 -5.20
C ARG A 46 3.18 -2.72 -3.83
N HIS A 47 3.50 -3.98 -3.54
CA HIS A 47 3.17 -4.58 -2.25
C HIS A 47 3.83 -3.84 -1.07
N ILE A 48 5.11 -3.51 -1.19
CA ILE A 48 5.85 -2.78 -0.14
C ILE A 48 5.21 -1.40 0.10
N LEU A 49 4.85 -0.67 -0.96
CA LEU A 49 4.25 0.65 -0.83
C LEU A 49 2.88 0.59 -0.14
N HIS A 50 2.03 -0.36 -0.51
CA HIS A 50 0.75 -0.60 0.17
C HIS A 50 0.91 -0.95 1.65
N THR A 51 1.89 -1.78 1.98
CA THR A 51 2.19 -2.12 3.38
C THR A 51 2.65 -0.89 4.14
N ARG A 52 3.52 -0.05 3.56
CA ARG A 52 3.98 1.18 4.20
C ARG A 52 2.83 2.16 4.44
N SER A 53 1.94 2.36 3.47
CA SER A 53 0.77 3.25 3.65
C SER A 53 -0.19 2.72 4.71
N LYS A 54 -0.39 1.40 4.80
CA LYS A 54 -1.18 0.78 5.87
C LYS A 54 -0.58 1.02 7.26
N ILE A 55 0.73 0.90 7.41
CA ILE A 55 1.41 1.16 8.69
C ILE A 55 1.29 2.64 9.06
N GLN A 56 1.52 3.55 8.11
CA GLN A 56 1.34 4.99 8.33
C GLN A 56 -0.10 5.33 8.74
N ALA A 57 -1.10 4.74 8.07
CA ALA A 57 -2.50 4.92 8.42
C ALA A 57 -2.82 4.40 9.84
N ALA A 58 -2.23 3.28 10.26
CA ALA A 58 -2.40 2.75 11.61
C ALA A 58 -1.79 3.67 12.68
N GLU A 59 -0.58 4.18 12.45
CA GLU A 59 0.08 5.14 13.35
C GLU A 59 -0.71 6.46 13.43
N LEU A 60 -1.23 6.96 12.30
CA LEU A 60 -2.14 8.10 12.29
C LEU A 60 -3.41 7.81 13.08
N GLY A 61 -4.02 6.64 12.89
CA GLY A 61 -5.19 6.22 13.68
C GLY A 61 -4.92 6.22 15.18
N ARG A 62 -3.74 5.76 15.60
CA ARG A 62 -3.30 5.84 17.00
C ARG A 62 -3.11 7.28 17.47
N LEU A 63 -2.46 8.12 16.66
CA LEU A 63 -2.22 9.53 16.96
C LEU A 63 -3.54 10.28 17.14
N PHE A 64 -4.56 9.95 16.34
CA PHE A 64 -5.90 10.51 16.49
C PHE A 64 -6.66 9.95 17.70
N LEU A 65 -6.48 8.68 18.05
CA LEU A 65 -7.15 8.07 19.19
C LEU A 65 -6.57 8.49 20.55
N ALA A 66 -5.26 8.76 20.61
CA ALA A 66 -4.55 9.04 21.85
C ALA A 66 -5.09 10.26 22.63
N PRO A 67 -5.28 11.45 22.03
CA PRO A 67 -5.77 12.63 22.76
C PRO A 67 -7.25 12.52 23.14
N LEU A 68 -8.03 11.71 22.42
CA LEU A 68 -9.48 11.61 22.61
C LEU A 68 -9.86 11.08 24.00
N GLN A 69 -8.99 10.33 24.66
CA GLN A 69 -9.25 9.88 26.03
C GLN A 69 -9.33 11.04 27.03
N MET A 70 -8.63 12.16 26.75
CA MET A 70 -8.60 13.32 27.64
C MET A 70 -9.63 14.40 27.26
N GLU A 71 -10.05 14.45 26.00
CA GLU A 71 -10.90 15.53 25.46
C GLU A 71 -12.41 15.22 25.50
N VAL A 72 -12.77 13.96 25.77
CA VAL A 72 -14.16 13.51 25.74
C VAL A 72 -14.87 13.77 27.07
N LYS A 73 -15.88 14.65 27.02
CA LYS A 73 -16.80 14.89 28.14
C LYS A 73 -18.07 14.07 27.98
N GLN A 74 -18.38 13.25 28.98
CA GLN A 74 -19.56 12.37 28.98
C GLN A 74 -20.88 13.15 28.90
N SER A 75 -20.94 14.35 29.48
CA SER A 75 -22.12 15.22 29.48
C SER A 75 -22.59 15.62 28.08
N ASP A 76 -21.69 15.60 27.10
CA ASP A 76 -21.93 16.17 25.77
C ASP A 76 -22.23 15.12 24.69
N TRP A 77 -22.27 13.83 25.03
CA TRP A 77 -22.49 12.75 24.06
C TRP A 77 -23.81 12.84 23.29
N ASN A 78 -24.86 13.33 23.95
CA ASN A 78 -26.22 13.37 23.41
C ASN A 78 -26.60 14.76 22.87
N SER A 79 -25.68 15.73 22.87
CA SER A 79 -25.95 17.04 22.30
C SER A 79 -25.92 16.94 20.77
N SER A 80 -27.05 17.29 20.15
CA SER A 80 -27.31 17.17 18.71
C SER A 80 -26.75 18.33 17.88
N THR A 81 -26.16 19.34 18.52
CA THR A 81 -25.66 20.54 17.83
C THR A 81 -24.21 20.32 17.41
N ASN A 82 -23.98 20.17 16.10
CA ASN A 82 -22.66 20.17 15.48
C ASN A 82 -22.08 21.59 15.55
N ASP A 83 -21.49 21.94 16.68
CA ASP A 83 -20.75 23.20 16.80
C ASP A 83 -19.28 22.93 16.46
N TYR A 84 -18.80 23.51 15.36
CA TYR A 84 -17.42 23.37 14.88
C TYR A 84 -16.39 23.82 15.94
N ASN A 85 -16.84 24.66 16.89
CA ASN A 85 -16.05 25.21 17.98
C ASN A 85 -16.15 24.41 19.30
N SER A 86 -16.87 23.28 19.31
CA SER A 86 -16.95 22.44 20.51
C SER A 86 -15.62 21.73 20.78
N PRO A 87 -15.10 21.77 22.02
CA PRO A 87 -13.89 21.03 22.41
C PRO A 87 -14.09 19.52 22.42
N ASN A 88 -15.32 19.02 22.25
CA ASN A 88 -15.61 17.59 22.20
C ASN A 88 -15.67 17.09 20.75
N LEU A 89 -14.54 16.59 20.26
CA LEU A 89 -14.34 16.11 18.88
C LEU A 89 -15.19 14.88 18.52
N LEU A 90 -15.80 14.19 19.50
CA LEU A 90 -16.48 12.91 19.33
C LEU A 90 -18.00 12.96 19.61
N ARG A 91 -18.70 14.03 19.23
CA ARG A 91 -20.18 14.02 19.34
C ARG A 91 -20.82 13.00 18.38
N LYS A 92 -22.07 12.61 18.68
CA LYS A 92 -22.87 11.65 17.90
C LYS A 92 -22.92 12.06 16.42
N GLY A 93 -22.19 11.35 15.57
CA GLY A 93 -22.19 11.59 14.13
C GLY A 93 -20.89 11.15 13.46
N THR A 94 -20.76 11.48 12.18
CA THR A 94 -19.51 11.30 11.43
C THR A 94 -18.81 12.65 11.30
N ARG A 95 -17.57 12.76 11.81
CA ARG A 95 -16.74 13.96 11.64
C ARG A 95 -15.58 13.65 10.69
N THR A 96 -15.32 14.55 9.75
CA THR A 96 -14.29 14.40 8.70
C THR A 96 -13.25 15.52 8.82
N ASP A 97 -12.64 15.70 9.99
CA ASP A 97 -11.85 16.92 10.26
C ASP A 97 -10.44 16.64 10.77
N ALA A 98 -9.69 15.80 10.08
CA ALA A 98 -8.24 15.92 10.16
C ALA A 98 -7.60 15.57 8.83
N THR A 99 -7.42 16.60 8.00
CA THR A 99 -6.46 16.56 6.90
C THR A 99 -5.08 16.72 7.53
N GLN A 100 -4.31 15.64 7.59
CA GLN A 100 -2.90 15.72 7.97
C GLN A 100 -2.10 16.24 6.79
N PRO A 101 -0.95 16.90 7.03
CA PRO A 101 0.03 17.13 5.98
C PRO A 101 0.31 15.82 5.24
N PRO A 102 0.41 15.83 3.89
CA PRO A 102 0.68 14.62 3.14
C PRO A 102 1.96 13.95 3.64
N ILE A 103 1.88 12.69 4.03
CA ILE A 103 3.05 11.88 4.37
C ILE A 103 3.51 11.23 3.07
N ASP A 104 4.75 11.47 2.68
CA ASP A 104 5.30 11.00 1.39
C ASP A 104 4.44 11.41 0.18
N GLY A 105 3.78 12.57 0.25
CA GLY A 105 2.89 13.08 -0.80
C GLY A 105 1.51 12.40 -0.85
N ILE A 106 1.21 11.47 0.05
CA ILE A 106 -0.09 10.79 0.14
C ILE A 106 -0.98 11.54 1.14
N PRO A 107 -2.13 12.07 0.72
CA PRO A 107 -3.09 12.67 1.63
C PRO A 107 -3.84 11.58 2.41
N TYR A 108 -3.86 11.72 3.73
CA TYR A 108 -4.65 10.88 4.63
C TYR A 108 -5.78 11.71 5.25
N THR A 109 -6.96 11.11 5.33
CA THR A 109 -8.14 11.74 5.94
C THR A 109 -8.70 10.84 7.02
N ALA A 110 -8.93 11.40 8.21
CA ALA A 110 -9.57 10.68 9.31
C ALA A 110 -11.07 10.96 9.36
N THR A 111 -11.85 9.90 9.53
CA THR A 111 -13.28 9.96 9.80
C THR A 111 -13.60 9.27 11.11
N PHE A 112 -14.35 9.94 11.97
CA PHE A 112 -14.71 9.46 13.29
C PHE A 112 -16.18 9.06 13.30
N ALA A 113 -16.52 7.95 13.93
CA ALA A 113 -17.90 7.55 14.18
C ALA A 113 -18.03 7.04 15.61
N THR A 114 -19.11 7.43 16.28
CA THR A 114 -19.40 7.02 17.66
C THR A 114 -20.69 6.24 17.74
N ASP A 115 -20.70 5.18 18.53
CA ASP A 115 -21.84 4.29 18.68
C ASP A 115 -21.91 3.72 20.10
N VAL A 116 -23.05 3.15 20.47
CA VAL A 116 -23.19 2.45 21.75
C VAL A 116 -22.47 1.09 21.64
N PRO A 117 -21.64 0.69 22.62
CA PRO A 117 -21.00 -0.61 22.58
C PRO A 117 -22.05 -1.75 22.60
N PRO A 118 -21.80 -2.89 21.91
CA PRO A 118 -22.73 -4.02 21.91
C PRO A 118 -23.00 -4.52 23.33
N GLY A 119 -24.27 -4.79 23.66
CA GLY A 119 -24.68 -5.27 24.98
C GLY A 119 -24.89 -4.18 26.04
N PHE A 120 -24.75 -2.90 25.68
CA PHE A 120 -25.02 -1.78 26.57
C PHE A 120 -26.31 -1.05 26.20
N ALA A 121 -27.02 -0.54 27.20
CA ALA A 121 -28.20 0.30 26.98
C ALA A 121 -27.82 1.61 26.26
N VAL A 122 -28.77 2.19 25.51
CA VAL A 122 -28.56 3.48 24.80
C VAL A 122 -28.24 4.62 25.78
N THR A 123 -28.70 4.51 27.02
CA THR A 123 -28.43 5.43 28.13
C THR A 123 -27.05 5.23 28.77
N SER A 124 -26.29 4.22 28.35
CA SER A 124 -24.96 3.94 28.88
C SER A 124 -24.05 5.16 28.71
N PRO A 125 -23.20 5.47 29.70
CA PRO A 125 -22.22 6.54 29.59
C PRO A 125 -21.08 6.22 28.63
N MET A 126 -20.91 4.94 28.25
CA MET A 126 -19.84 4.48 27.39
C MET A 126 -20.17 4.65 25.90
N ARG A 127 -19.16 4.97 25.09
CA ARG A 127 -19.25 5.03 23.63
C ARG A 127 -18.10 4.26 23.01
N LYS A 128 -18.41 3.53 21.94
CA LYS A 128 -17.45 2.93 21.02
C LYS A 128 -17.11 3.99 19.99
N VAL A 129 -15.82 4.33 19.91
CA VAL A 129 -15.30 5.25 18.90
C VAL A 129 -14.61 4.42 17.81
N LYS A 130 -15.01 4.64 16.56
CA LYS A 130 -14.37 4.08 15.38
C LYS A 130 -13.70 5.21 14.63
N VAL A 131 -12.39 5.08 14.42
CA VAL A 131 -11.63 5.95 13.52
C VAL A 131 -11.39 5.18 12.23
N THR A 132 -11.65 5.83 11.11
CA THR A 132 -11.41 5.29 9.77
C THR A 132 -10.49 6.24 9.04
N ILE A 133 -9.29 5.74 8.68
CA ILE A 133 -8.30 6.50 7.91
C ILE A 133 -8.47 6.12 6.45
N ASN A 134 -8.78 7.10 5.61
CA ASN A 134 -8.92 6.93 4.17
C ASN A 134 -7.72 7.58 3.47
N TRP A 135 -7.20 6.90 2.46
CA TRP A 135 -6.16 7.40 1.57
C TRP A 135 -6.39 6.87 0.16
N THR A 136 -5.79 7.53 -0.83
CA THR A 136 -5.73 7.04 -2.20
C THR A 136 -4.35 6.45 -2.43
N GLU A 137 -4.29 5.15 -2.74
CA GLU A 137 -3.04 4.49 -3.07
C GLU A 137 -2.48 5.05 -4.39
N PRO A 138 -1.20 5.45 -4.45
CA PRO A 138 -0.61 5.93 -5.70
C PRO A 138 -0.56 4.81 -6.75
N SER A 139 -1.08 5.07 -7.94
CA SER A 139 -0.92 4.18 -9.09
C SER A 139 0.45 4.43 -9.72
N PHE A 140 1.33 3.43 -9.68
CA PHE A 140 2.58 3.38 -10.45
C PHE A 140 2.40 2.53 -11.69
#